data_AF-A0A4U9HVA4-F1
#
_entry.id   AF-A0A4U9HVA4-F1
#
_cell.length_a   1.000
_cell.length_b   1.000
_cell.length_c   1.000
_cell.angle_alpha   90.00
_cell.angle_beta   90.00
_cell.angle_gamma   90.00
#
_symmetry.space_group_name_H-M   'P 1'
#
loop_
_entity.id
_entity.type
_entity.pdbx_description
1 polymer ?
#
loop_
_entity_poly.entity_id
_entity_poly.type
_entity_poly.pdbx_seq_one_letter_code
_entity_poly.pdbx_strand_id
1 'polypeptide(L)'
;MRDPMLVNLCDYKQSVTLIANSGVQFLDFGLTPQDSAQSGRFVRKTANGPLLRLDFDLVNGRYTLPATGGGQPEVVKPESTILLQQSLAVLDGVWLPLPFFRFNPPRTFVDGRITGRGCRCASSIPRTTPGTATV
;
A
#
# COMPACT_ATOMS: atom_id res chain seq x y z
N MET A 1 -19.96 18.30 17.28
CA MET A 1 -20.39 17.20 16.39
C MET A 1 -19.90 17.57 15.00
N ARG A 2 -18.74 17.06 14.56
CA ARG A 2 -18.23 17.26 13.20
C ARG A 2 -18.39 15.93 12.51
N ASP A 3 -19.21 15.87 11.48
CA ASP A 3 -19.29 14.72 10.60
C ASP A 3 -17.89 14.41 10.04
N PRO A 4 -17.46 13.15 9.96
CA PRO A 4 -16.26 12.84 9.21
C PRO A 4 -16.50 13.35 7.79
N MET A 5 -15.64 14.24 7.31
CA MET A 5 -15.64 14.62 5.89
C MET A 5 -15.33 13.36 5.10
N LEU A 6 -16.38 12.62 4.73
CA LEU A 6 -16.35 11.63 3.68
C LEU A 6 -15.94 12.42 2.43
N VAL A 7 -14.66 12.30 2.08
CA VAL A 7 -14.13 12.94 0.88
C VAL A 7 -14.98 12.43 -0.28
N ASN A 8 -15.58 13.34 -1.04
CA ASN A 8 -16.40 12.94 -2.18
C ASN A 8 -15.44 12.46 -3.25
N LEU A 9 -15.31 11.14 -3.38
CA LEU A 9 -14.36 10.55 -4.31
C LEU A 9 -14.81 10.80 -5.74
N CYS A 10 -13.95 11.41 -6.54
CA CYS A 10 -14.22 11.57 -7.96
C CYS A 10 -14.09 10.20 -8.65
N ASP A 11 -15.18 9.71 -9.22
CA ASP A 11 -15.17 8.54 -10.12
C ASP A 11 -14.49 8.94 -11.43
N TYR A 12 -13.16 8.85 -11.46
CA TYR A 12 -12.40 9.00 -12.68
C TYR A 12 -12.62 7.77 -13.58
N LYS A 13 -12.76 8.02 -14.88
CA LYS A 13 -12.70 6.95 -15.89
C LYS A 13 -11.33 6.26 -15.80
N GLN A 14 -11.27 4.99 -16.21
CA GLN A 14 -10.03 4.16 -16.22
C GLN A 14 -8.82 4.86 -16.87
N SER A 15 -9.05 5.82 -17.76
CA SER A 15 -8.03 6.72 -18.30
C SER A 15 -8.40 8.18 -18.05
N VAL A 16 -7.44 8.95 -17.56
CA VAL A 16 -7.54 10.41 -17.38
C VAL A 16 -6.50 11.06 -18.27
N THR A 17 -6.95 11.91 -19.20
CA THR A 17 -6.05 12.71 -20.03
C THR A 17 -5.52 13.87 -19.20
N LEU A 18 -4.20 13.88 -19.01
CA LEU A 18 -3.52 14.97 -18.32
C LEU A 18 -3.45 16.21 -19.21
N ILE A 19 -3.67 17.39 -18.63
CA ILE A 19 -3.53 18.67 -19.33
C ILE A 19 -2.05 18.95 -19.56
N ALA A 20 -1.65 19.11 -20.83
CA ALA A 20 -0.29 19.46 -21.22
C ALA A 20 0.10 20.84 -20.64
N ASN A 21 1.38 21.00 -20.28
CA ASN A 21 1.95 22.27 -19.79
C ASN A 21 1.34 22.85 -18.50
N SER A 22 0.61 22.05 -17.73
CA SER A 22 0.00 22.47 -16.45
C SER A 22 0.99 22.61 -15.29
N GLY A 23 2.24 22.13 -15.45
CA GLY A 23 3.26 22.12 -14.40
C GLY A 23 2.98 21.08 -13.31
N VAL A 24 1.86 21.22 -12.60
CA VAL A 24 1.40 20.32 -11.51
C VAL A 24 -0.08 20.01 -11.70
N GLN A 25 -0.46 18.74 -11.54
CA GLN A 25 -1.86 18.29 -11.55
C GLN A 25 -2.13 17.43 -10.32
N PHE A 26 -3.23 17.73 -9.62
CA PHE A 26 -3.72 16.97 -8.48
C PHE A 26 -4.87 16.08 -8.92
N LEU A 27 -4.83 14.80 -8.56
CA LEU A 27 -5.90 13.83 -8.77
C LEU A 27 -6.20 13.17 -7.43
N ASP A 28 -7.48 13.15 -7.05
CA ASP A 28 -7.95 12.54 -5.80
C ASP A 28 -8.67 11.23 -6.11
N PHE A 29 -7.96 10.12 -6.03
CA PHE A 29 -8.52 8.79 -6.29
C PHE A 29 -8.65 7.97 -5.01
N GLY A 30 -9.72 7.19 -4.95
CA GLY A 30 -9.93 6.19 -3.91
C GLY A 30 -9.34 4.88 -4.29
N LEU A 31 -8.78 4.19 -3.30
CA LEU A 31 -8.40 2.80 -3.44
C LEU A 31 -9.08 2.01 -2.33
N THR A 32 -9.70 0.89 -2.70
CA THR A 32 -10.14 -0.12 -1.74
C THR A 32 -9.05 -1.18 -1.68
N PRO A 33 -8.14 -1.12 -0.68
CA PRO A 33 -7.07 -2.09 -0.57
C PRO A 33 -7.67 -3.49 -0.36
N GLN A 34 -7.21 -4.45 -1.15
CA GLN A 34 -7.59 -5.84 -0.99
C GLN A 34 -6.61 -6.51 -0.03
N ASP A 35 -7.11 -6.99 1.10
CA ASP A 35 -6.28 -7.73 2.05
C ASP A 35 -6.10 -9.17 1.53
N SER A 36 -4.85 -9.61 1.48
CA SER A 36 -4.53 -11.00 1.16
C SER A 36 -4.18 -11.71 2.45
N ALA A 37 -4.85 -12.84 2.71
CA ALA A 37 -4.56 -13.71 3.86
C ALA A 37 -3.11 -14.21 3.90
N GLN A 38 -2.37 -14.07 2.79
CA GLN A 38 -0.98 -14.48 2.68
C GLN A 38 0.02 -13.32 2.83
N SER A 39 -0.47 -12.09 2.93
CA SER A 39 0.35 -10.88 3.12
C SER A 39 0.56 -10.55 4.60
N GLY A 40 1.53 -9.69 4.89
CA GLY A 40 1.74 -9.18 6.25
C GLY A 40 2.26 -10.21 7.25
N ARG A 41 2.98 -11.24 6.77
CA ARG A 41 3.55 -12.32 7.60
C ARG A 41 5.03 -12.10 7.82
N PHE A 42 5.45 -12.23 9.07
CA PHE A 42 6.82 -11.92 9.47
C PHE A 42 7.40 -12.94 10.46
N VAL A 43 8.73 -13.01 10.49
CA VAL A 43 9.49 -13.85 11.42
C VAL A 43 10.78 -13.16 11.86
N ARG A 44 11.25 -13.43 13.07
CA ARG A 44 12.62 -13.13 13.51
C ARG A 44 13.42 -14.43 13.65
N LYS A 45 14.55 -14.53 12.95
CA LYS A 45 15.44 -15.71 13.06
C LYS A 45 16.18 -15.79 14.39
N THR A 46 16.43 -14.64 15.01
CA THR A 46 17.09 -14.52 16.31
C THR A 46 16.27 -13.57 17.18
N ALA A 47 16.33 -13.73 18.51
CA ALA A 47 15.51 -12.94 19.44
C ALA A 47 15.63 -11.41 19.24
N ASN A 48 16.84 -10.95 18.93
CA ASN A 48 17.16 -9.53 18.67
C ASN A 48 17.39 -9.23 17.18
N GLY A 49 17.01 -10.16 16.29
CA GLY A 49 17.18 -10.02 14.85
C GLY A 49 16.16 -9.07 14.22
N PRO A 50 16.42 -8.63 12.97
CA PRO A 50 15.45 -7.84 12.22
C PRO A 50 14.18 -8.64 11.98
N LEU A 51 13.06 -7.93 11.85
CA LEU A 51 11.80 -8.53 11.42
C LEU A 51 11.87 -8.78 9.90
N LEU A 52 11.77 -10.04 9.51
CA LEU A 52 11.88 -10.46 8.11
C LEU A 52 10.49 -10.73 7.54
N ARG A 53 10.20 -10.17 6.37
CA ARG A 53 8.95 -10.42 5.64
C ARG A 53 9.02 -11.79 4.97
N LEU A 54 7.94 -12.55 5.10
CA LEU A 54 7.78 -13.83 4.43
C LEU A 54 7.06 -13.63 3.09
N ASP A 55 7.47 -14.44 2.12
CA ASP A 55 6.75 -14.66 0.88
C ASP A 55 5.84 -15.88 1.01
N PHE A 56 4.81 -15.97 0.18
CA PHE A 56 3.92 -17.12 0.13
C PHE A 56 4.09 -17.85 -1.19
N ASP A 57 4.59 -19.08 -1.12
CA ASP A 57 4.66 -19.98 -2.25
C ASP A 57 3.27 -20.58 -2.49
N LEU A 58 2.60 -20.10 -3.54
CA LEU A 58 1.28 -20.56 -3.96
C LEU A 58 1.27 -22.02 -4.41
N VAL A 59 2.38 -22.54 -4.94
CA VAL A 59 2.47 -23.92 -5.46
C VAL A 59 2.49 -24.91 -4.31
N ASN A 60 3.32 -24.63 -3.30
CA ASN A 60 3.50 -25.53 -2.16
C ASN A 60 2.59 -25.18 -0.97
N GLY A 61 1.91 -24.04 -0.99
CA GLY A 61 1.04 -23.56 0.08
C GLY A 61 1.79 -23.24 1.37
N ARG A 62 3.04 -22.77 1.27
CA ARG A 62 3.93 -22.55 2.42
C ARG A 62 4.53 -21.15 2.39
N TYR A 63 4.82 -20.64 3.58
CA TYR A 63 5.59 -19.41 3.72
C TYR A 63 7.07 -19.71 3.58
N THR A 64 7.75 -18.84 2.85
CA THR A 64 9.17 -18.94 2.58
C THR A 64 9.88 -17.63 2.92
N LEU A 65 11.12 -17.76 3.34
CA LEU A 65 12.04 -16.65 3.44
C LEU A 65 13.01 -16.73 2.25
N PRO A 66 13.16 -15.67 1.45
CA PRO A 66 14.10 -15.67 0.34
C PRO A 66 15.53 -15.88 0.85
N ALA A 67 16.27 -16.76 0.19
CA ALA A 67 17.65 -17.01 0.54
C ALA A 67 18.55 -15.85 0.13
N THR A 68 19.56 -15.59 0.95
CA THR A 68 20.64 -14.65 0.58
C THR A 68 21.55 -15.32 -0.44
N GLY A 69 21.90 -14.61 -1.53
CA GLY A 69 22.90 -15.08 -2.50
C GLY A 69 22.43 -16.16 -3.48
N GLY A 70 21.13 -16.24 -3.80
CA GLY A 70 20.61 -17.13 -4.83
C GLY A 70 20.43 -18.60 -4.40
N GLY A 71 20.50 -18.88 -3.10
CA GLY A 71 20.19 -20.19 -2.54
C GLY A 71 18.70 -20.56 -2.62
N GLN A 72 18.36 -21.74 -2.11
CA GLN A 72 16.96 -22.20 -2.05
C GLN A 72 16.20 -21.48 -0.92
N PRO A 73 14.95 -21.03 -1.16
CA PRO A 73 14.13 -20.40 -0.13
C PRO A 73 13.92 -21.30 1.08
N GLU A 74 13.98 -20.74 2.28
CA GLU A 74 13.78 -21.47 3.52
C GLU A 74 12.30 -21.50 3.87
N VAL A 75 11.74 -22.67 4.17
CA VAL A 75 10.35 -22.79 4.62
C VAL A 75 10.25 -22.43 6.09
N VAL A 76 9.47 -21.42 6.42
CA VAL A 76 9.37 -20.88 7.78
C VAL A 76 7.91 -20.63 8.16
N LYS A 77 7.56 -20.88 9.42
CA LYS A 77 6.23 -20.52 9.94
C LYS A 77 6.20 -19.04 10.36
N PRO A 78 5.13 -18.29 10.04
CA PRO A 78 4.98 -16.93 10.53
C PRO A 78 4.96 -16.89 12.05
N GLU A 79 5.72 -15.96 12.62
CA GLU A 79 5.71 -15.65 14.05
C GLU A 79 4.67 -14.58 14.36
N SER A 80 4.56 -13.59 13.47
CA SER A 80 3.66 -12.46 13.63
C SER A 80 2.91 -12.11 12.35
N THR A 81 1.80 -11.43 12.56
CA THR A 81 0.88 -10.96 11.52
C THR A 81 0.63 -9.49 11.73
N ILE A 82 0.85 -8.70 10.69
CA ILE A 82 0.50 -7.29 10.65
C ILE A 82 -0.52 -7.12 9.52
N LEU A 83 -1.73 -6.70 9.88
CA LEU A 83 -2.81 -6.47 8.92
C LEU A 83 -2.55 -5.21 8.10
N LEU A 84 -3.04 -5.20 6.87
CA LEU A 84 -2.91 -4.04 5.97
C LEU A 84 -3.50 -2.78 6.62
N GLN A 85 -4.63 -2.92 7.30
CA GLN A 85 -5.27 -1.83 8.02
C GLN A 85 -4.37 -1.20 9.11
N GLN A 86 -3.57 -2.02 9.81
CA GLN A 86 -2.64 -1.51 10.82
C GLN A 86 -1.52 -0.69 10.18
N SER A 87 -1.03 -1.12 9.02
CA SER A 87 -0.02 -0.39 8.25
C SER A 87 -0.57 0.95 7.75
N LEU A 88 -1.79 0.94 7.20
CA LEU A 88 -2.45 2.15 6.71
C LEU A 88 -2.76 3.15 7.82
N ALA A 89 -3.08 2.68 9.03
CA ALA A 89 -3.31 3.56 10.17
C ALA A 89 -2.06 4.37 10.56
N VAL A 90 -0.87 3.79 10.41
CA VAL A 90 0.42 4.48 10.68
C VAL A 90 0.73 5.52 9.58
N LEU A 91 0.25 5.29 8.35
CA LEU A 91 0.50 6.16 7.20
C LEU A 91 -0.59 7.21 7.01
N ASP A 92 -1.60 7.26 7.88
CA ASP A 92 -2.70 8.22 7.78
C ASP A 92 -2.19 9.67 7.86
N GLY A 93 -2.45 10.43 6.80
CA GLY A 93 -2.00 11.81 6.63
C GLY A 93 -0.58 11.97 6.05
N VAL A 94 0.15 10.88 5.82
CA VAL A 94 1.52 10.88 5.28
C VAL A 94 1.50 10.92 3.75
N TRP A 95 2.44 11.69 3.16
CA TRP A 95 2.68 11.71 1.73
C TRP A 95 3.61 10.57 1.32
N LEU A 96 3.09 9.64 0.51
CA LEU A 96 3.82 8.48 -0.01
C LEU A 96 4.23 8.71 -1.47
N PRO A 97 5.48 8.37 -1.84
CA PRO A 97 5.86 8.29 -3.25
C PRO A 97 5.25 7.01 -3.84
N LEU A 98 4.14 7.13 -4.58
CA LEU A 98 3.52 5.99 -5.26
C LEU A 98 4.03 5.90 -6.70
N PRO A 99 4.62 4.77 -7.12
CA PRO A 99 4.88 4.52 -8.53
C PRO A 99 3.54 4.26 -9.22
N PHE A 100 3.19 5.06 -10.23
CA PHE A 100 2.02 4.85 -11.06
C PHE A 100 2.47 4.52 -12.48
N PHE A 101 1.77 3.58 -13.11
CA PHE A 101 2.02 3.21 -14.50
C PHE A 101 1.37 4.24 -15.44
N ARG A 102 2.13 4.76 -16.40
CA ARG A 102 1.59 5.52 -17.53
C ARG A 102 1.33 4.58 -18.68
N PHE A 103 0.08 4.50 -19.13
CA PHE A 103 -0.23 3.91 -20.43
C PHE A 103 -0.17 5.01 -21.49
N ASN A 104 0.84 4.96 -22.36
CA ASN A 104 0.93 5.83 -23.53
C ASN A 104 0.40 5.06 -24.75
N PRO A 105 -0.65 5.54 -25.43
CA PRO A 105 -1.11 4.94 -26.68
C PRO A 105 0.02 4.82 -27.72
N PRO A 106 0.00 3.83 -28.62
CA PRO A 106 1.03 3.63 -29.62
C PRO A 106 1.32 4.91 -30.42
N ARG A 107 2.60 5.22 -30.63
CA ARG A 107 3.14 6.42 -31.34
C ARG A 107 2.96 7.78 -30.62
N THR A 108 2.65 7.81 -29.33
CA THR A 108 2.77 9.04 -28.53
C THR A 108 4.08 9.05 -27.74
N PHE A 109 5.11 9.66 -28.31
CA PHE A 109 6.33 9.97 -27.57
C PHE A 109 6.09 11.23 -26.76
N VAL A 110 5.93 11.09 -25.45
CA VAL A 110 5.79 12.23 -24.54
C VAL A 110 7.17 12.51 -23.96
N ASP A 111 7.83 13.54 -24.48
CA ASP A 111 9.08 14.04 -23.91
C ASP A 111 8.77 14.72 -22.57
N GLY A 112 8.84 13.94 -21.48
CA GLY A 112 8.20 14.29 -20.23
C GLY A 112 8.97 13.78 -19.04
N ARG A 113 9.93 14.59 -18.60
CA ARG A 113 10.64 14.55 -17.30
C ARG A 113 9.74 13.95 -16.21
N ILE A 114 10.25 12.99 -15.46
CA ILE A 114 9.56 12.41 -14.29
C ILE A 114 9.36 13.50 -13.23
N THR A 115 8.24 14.23 -13.27
CA THR A 115 7.77 15.00 -12.12
C THR A 115 7.38 14.01 -11.04
N GLY A 116 8.14 13.99 -9.94
CA GLY A 116 7.83 13.19 -8.76
C GLY A 116 6.41 13.47 -8.30
N ARG A 117 5.61 12.41 -8.10
CA ARG A 117 4.25 12.51 -7.59
C ARG A 117 4.23 11.93 -6.18
N GLY A 118 3.71 12.72 -5.25
CA GLY A 118 3.33 12.27 -3.91
C GLY A 118 1.83 12.01 -3.88
N CYS A 119 1.43 10.95 -3.20
CA CYS A 119 0.03 10.68 -2.87
C CYS A 119 -0.12 10.81 -1.36
N ARG A 120 -1.11 11.56 -0.90
CA ARG A 120 -1.42 11.62 0.53
C ARG A 120 -2.31 10.44 0.90
N CYS A 121 -1.84 9.60 1.81
CA CYS A 121 -2.71 8.57 2.37
C CYS A 121 -3.68 9.23 3.35
N ALA A 122 -4.97 8.91 3.24
CA ALA A 122 -6.01 9.34 4.17
C ALA A 122 -7.01 8.21 4.33
N SER A 123 -7.32 7.84 5.57
CA SER A 123 -8.38 6.86 5.85
C SER A 123 -9.75 7.53 5.87
N SER A 124 -10.71 6.99 5.12
CA SER A 124 -12.11 7.40 5.17
C SER A 124 -12.93 6.63 6.23
N ILE A 125 -12.30 5.70 6.97
CA ILE A 125 -12.99 4.87 7.97
C ILE A 125 -13.16 5.69 9.26
N PRO A 126 -14.38 5.79 9.83
CA PRO A 126 -14.59 6.46 11.11
C PRO A 126 -13.80 5.74 12.20
N ARG A 127 -12.95 6.47 12.93
CA ARG A 127 -12.24 5.93 14.11
C ARG A 127 -13.28 5.60 15.17
N THR A 128 -13.53 4.32 15.41
CA THR A 128 -14.25 3.88 16.61
C THR A 128 -13.31 4.08 17.78
N THR A 129 -13.56 5.10 18.61
CA THR A 129 -12.90 5.26 19.90
C THR A 129 -13.20 4.02 20.75
N PRO A 130 -12.20 3.33 21.33
CA PRO A 130 -12.49 2.30 22.32
C PRO A 130 -13.15 2.98 23.51
N GLY A 131 -14.44 2.74 23.68
CA GLY A 131 -15.23 3.24 24.80
C GLY A 131 -14.67 2.69 26.10
N THR A 132 -14.46 3.58 27.05
CA THR A 132 -14.14 3.31 28.45
C THR A 132 -15.09 2.26 29.00
N ALA A 133 -14.60 1.05 29.23
CA ALA A 133 -15.29 0.08 30.08
C ALA A 133 -15.35 0.67 31.48
N THR A 134 -16.53 1.12 31.89
CA THR A 134 -16.81 1.46 33.29
C THR A 134 -17.32 0.18 33.94
N VAL A 135 -16.65 -0.19 35.04
CA VAL A 135 -16.96 -1.33 35.92
C VAL A 135 -18.37 -1.23 36.47
#